data_AF-A0A433E7T8-F1
#
_entry.id   AF-A0A433E7T8-F1
#
_cell.length_a   1.000
_cell.length_b   1.000
_cell.length_c   1.000
_cell.angle_alpha   90.00
_cell.angle_beta   90.00
_cell.angle_gamma   90.00
#
_symmetry.space_group_name_H-M   'P 1'
#
loop_
_entity.id
_entity.type
_entity.pdbx_description
1 polymer ?
#
loop_
_entity_poly.entity_id
_entity_poly.type
_entity_poly.pdbx_seq_one_letter_code
_entity_poly.pdbx_strand_id
1 'polypeptide(L)' 'MSAYVETLIQRQLERDRLRELIEDAEAEHGPVDQAAVDAKRAILRGDAAGSADAA' A
#
# COMPACT_ATOMS: atom_id res chain seq x y z
N MET A 1 -15.14 -18.70 -23.63
CA MET A 1 -14.57 -18.59 -22.28
C MET A 1 -15.65 -18.06 -21.34
N SER A 2 -15.70 -18.44 -20.06
CA SER A 2 -16.74 -17.93 -19.15
C SER A 2 -16.38 -16.53 -18.63
N ALA A 3 -17.37 -15.69 -18.37
CA ALA A 3 -17.16 -14.34 -17.83
C ALA A 3 -16.42 -14.34 -16.47
N TYR A 4 -16.63 -15.39 -15.66
CA TYR A 4 -15.91 -15.59 -14.42
C TYR A 4 -14.41 -15.82 -14.64
N VAL A 5 -14.06 -16.70 -15.58
CA VAL A 5 -12.66 -16.99 -15.92
C VAL A 5 -11.98 -15.75 -16.51
N GLU A 6 -12.68 -15.01 -17.36
CA GLU A 6 -12.17 -13.75 -17.92
C GLU A 6 -11.88 -12.71 -16.83
N THR A 7 -12.77 -12.56 -15.84
CA THR A 7 -12.57 -11.66 -14.70
C THR A 7 -11.33 -12.07 -13.87
N LEU A 8 -11.13 -13.36 -13.64
CA LEU A 8 -9.95 -13.85 -12.93
C LEU A 8 -8.66 -13.57 -13.69
N ILE A 9 -8.67 -13.76 -15.02
CA ILE A 9 -7.51 -13.46 -15.87
C ILE A 9 -7.19 -11.96 -15.83
N GLN A 10 -8.19 -11.09 -15.92
CA GLN A 10 -7.95 -9.64 -15.84
C GLN A 10 -7.36 -9.22 -14.49
N ARG A 11 -7.90 -9.72 -13.38
CA ARG A 11 -7.33 -9.47 -12.04
C ARG A 11 -5.89 -9.97 -11.91
N GLN A 12 -5.57 -11.08 -12.57
CA GLN A 12 -4.23 -11.62 -12.56
C GLN A 12 -3.25 -10.68 -13.28
N LEU A 13 -3.61 -10.21 -14.48
CA LEU A 13 -2.82 -9.24 -15.24
C LEU A 13 -2.64 -7.92 -14.50
N GLU A 14 -3.71 -7.42 -13.85
CA GLU A 14 -3.63 -6.22 -13.01
C GLU A 14 -2.65 -6.39 -11.85
N ARG A 15 -2.67 -7.55 -11.17
CA ARG A 15 -1.74 -7.83 -10.08
C ARG A 15 -0.30 -7.87 -10.56
N ASP A 16 -0.05 -8.50 -11.71
CA ASP A 16 1.29 -8.62 -12.27
C ASP A 16 1.83 -7.23 -12.65
N ARG A 17 1.00 -6.39 -13.27
CA ARG A 17 1.34 -4.99 -13.56
C ARG A 17 1.60 -4.16 -12.29
N LEU A 18 0.79 -4.32 -11.25
CA LEU A 18 1.01 -3.64 -9.97
C LEU A 18 2.33 -4.07 -9.32
N ARG A 19 2.68 -5.34 -9.45
CA ARG A 19 3.94 -5.87 -8.93
C ARG A 19 5.15 -5.25 -9.63
N GLU A 20 5.11 -5.14 -10.96
CA GLU A 20 6.16 -4.47 -11.73
C GLU A 20 6.36 -3.01 -11.26
N LEU A 21 5.27 -2.27 -11.08
CA LEU A 21 5.35 -0.87 -10.59
C LEU A 21 5.92 -0.77 -9.17
N ILE A 22 5.63 -1.74 -8.30
CA ILE A 22 6.20 -1.78 -6.95
C ILE A 22 7.69 -2.09 -7.03
N GLU A 23 8.09 -3.09 -7.81
CA GLU A 23 9.49 -3.47 -7.97
C GLU A 23 10.34 -2.31 -8.52
N ASP A 24 9.83 -1.58 -9.53
CA ASP A 24 10.47 -0.38 -10.06
C ASP A 24 10.62 0.72 -8.98
N ALA A 25 9.57 0.98 -8.21
CA ALA A 25 9.60 2.00 -7.16
C ALA A 25 10.52 1.63 -5.99
N GLU A 26 10.56 0.35 -5.60
CA GLU A 26 11.45 -0.14 -4.54
C GLU A 26 12.91 -0.13 -4.99
N ALA A 27 13.19 -0.36 -6.27
CA ALA A 27 14.53 -0.21 -6.82
C ALA A 27 15.04 1.25 -6.75
N GLU A 28 14.15 2.23 -6.94
CA GLU A 28 14.50 3.65 -6.88
C GLU A 28 14.57 4.20 -5.46
N HIS A 29 13.66 3.80 -4.58
CA HIS A 29 13.45 4.42 -3.27
C HIS A 29 13.74 3.52 -2.06
N GLY A 30 13.99 2.23 -2.30
CA GLY A 30 14.03 1.20 -1.26
C GLY A 30 12.63 0.68 -0.91
N PRO A 31 12.56 -0.43 -0.13
CA PRO A 31 11.30 -1.05 0.26
C PRO A 31 10.46 -0.13 1.15
N VAL A 32 9.14 -0.29 1.07
CA VAL A 32 8.22 0.49 1.91
C VAL A 32 8.34 0.09 3.38
N ASP A 33 8.62 1.07 4.25
CA ASP A 33 8.54 0.89 5.70
C ASP A 33 7.10 1.15 6.19
N GLN A 34 6.40 0.06 6.54
CA GLN A 34 5.03 0.12 7.03
C GLN A 34 4.91 0.93 8.33
N ALA A 35 5.91 0.90 9.21
CA ALA A 35 5.88 1.65 10.46
C ALA A 35 5.97 3.15 10.20
N ALA A 36 6.81 3.58 9.25
CA ALA A 36 6.90 4.98 8.82
C ALA A 36 5.58 5.47 8.19
N VAL A 37 4.92 4.63 7.39
CA VAL A 37 3.61 4.93 6.80
C VAL A 37 2.55 5.11 7.89
N ASP A 38 2.50 4.20 8.86
CA ASP A 38 1.53 4.24 9.95
C ASP A 38 1.76 5.44 10.87
N ALA A 39 3.01 5.76 11.20
CA ALA A 39 3.36 6.97 11.94
C ALA A 39 2.90 8.24 11.21
N LYS A 40 3.15 8.35 9.89
CA LYS A 40 2.69 9.48 9.09
C LYS A 40 1.16 9.55 9.03
N ARG A 41 0.48 8.40 8.97
CA ARG A 41 -0.99 8.32 8.99
C ARG A 41 -1.56 8.81 10.33
N ALA A 42 -0.94 8.44 11.46
CA ALA A 42 -1.35 8.90 12.78
C ALA A 42 -1.22 10.43 12.91
N ILE A 43 -0.15 11.02 12.37
CA ILE A 43 0.00 12.49 12.31
C ILE A 43 -1.13 13.11 11.48
N LEU A 44 -1.39 12.60 10.27
CA LEU A 44 -2.40 13.15 9.37
C LEU A 44 -3.85 13.03 9.88
N ARG A 45 -4.12 12.03 10.73
CA ARG A 45 -5.43 11.84 11.36
C ARG A 45 -5.60 12.61 12.67
N GLY A 46 -4.52 13.19 13.21
CA GLY A 46 -4.52 13.86 14.52
C GLY A 46 -4.41 12.90 15.71
N ASP A 47 -4.26 11.59 15.48
CA ASP A 47 -4.11 10.57 16.53
C ASP A 47 -2.82 10.77 17.35
N ALA A 48 -1.79 11.36 16.74
CA ALA A 48 -0.51 11.62 17.38
C ALA A 48 -0.57 12.69 18.50
N ALA A 49 -1.56 13.58 18.49
CA ALA A 49 -1.74 14.62 19.52
C ALA A 49 -2.54 14.13 20.73
N GLY A 50 -3.32 13.05 20.61
CA GLY A 50 -4.19 12.55 21.68
C GLY A 50 -3.48 11.73 22.76
N SER A 51 -2.23 11.29 22.55
CA SER A 51 -1.48 10.49 23.53
C SER A 51 -0.60 11.30 24.48
N ALA A 52 -0.29 12.56 24.14
CA ALA A 52 0.58 13.42 24.97
C ALA A 52 -0.20 14.17 26.07
N ASP A 53 -1.50 14.44 25.87
CA ASP A 53 -2.34 15.19 26.81
C ASP A 53 -3.13 14.29 27.79
N ALA A 54 -2.86 12.98 27.82
CA ALA A 54 -3.58 12.00 28.64
C ALA A 54 -2.77 11.42 29.82
N ALA A 55 -1.70 12.10 30.28
CA ALA A 55 -0.86 11.65 31.40
C ALA A 55 -0.55 12.78 32.40
#